data_AF-A0AAU6CME4-F1
#
_entry.id   AF-A0AAU6CME4-F1
#
_cell.length_a   1.000
_cell.length_b   1.000
_cell.length_c   1.000
_cell.angle_alpha   90.00
_cell.angle_beta   90.00
_cell.angle_gamma   90.00
#
_symmetry.space_group_name_H-M   'P 1'
#
loop_
_entity.id
_entity.type
_entity.pdbx_description
1 polymer ?
#
loop_
_entity_poly.entity_id
_entity_poly.type
_entity_poly.pdbx_seq_one_letter_code
_entity_poly.pdbx_strand_id
1 'polypeptide(L)' 'MGPAPYAANGTVTNVGSNLCPDVTGAATPNGALLELWTCNGGSNQQWTRQ' A
#
# COMPACT_ATOMS: atom_id res chain seq x y z
N MET A 1 -3.79 21.21 -7.81
CA MET A 1 -3.74 20.44 -6.55
C MET A 1 -4.54 19.16 -6.75
N GLY A 2 -3.87 18.10 -7.24
CA GLY A 2 -4.50 16.79 -7.43
C GLY A 2 -4.72 16.08 -6.09
N PRO A 3 -5.63 15.09 -6.01
CA PRO A 3 -5.90 14.35 -4.78
C PRO A 3 -4.60 13.72 -4.25
N ALA A 4 -4.40 13.78 -2.93
CA ALA A 4 -3.23 13.19 -2.31
C ALA A 4 -3.15 11.69 -2.66
N PRO A 5 -1.95 11.12 -2.93
CA PRO A 5 -1.76 9.72 -3.27
C PRO A 5 -2.07 8.75 -2.11
N TYR A 6 -2.53 9.29 -0.98
CA TYR A 6 -2.94 8.57 0.22
C TYR A 6 -4.44 8.83 0.40
N ALA A 7 -5.28 7.82 0.23
CA ALA A 7 -6.66 7.93 0.65
C ALA A 7 -6.71 8.03 2.18
N ALA A 8 -7.71 8.74 2.72
CA ALA A 8 -7.84 8.95 4.18
C ALA A 8 -7.95 7.64 5.00
N ASN A 9 -8.15 6.50 4.33
CA ASN A 9 -8.16 5.16 4.91
C ASN A 9 -6.77 4.51 5.03
N GLY A 10 -5.68 5.18 4.62
CA GLY A 10 -4.31 4.66 4.66
C GLY A 10 -3.84 4.01 3.35
N THR A 11 -4.67 3.97 2.31
CA THR A 11 -4.31 3.31 1.05
C THR A 11 -3.37 4.22 0.25
N VAL A 12 -2.22 3.67 -0.14
CA VAL A 12 -1.25 4.34 -1.02
C VAL A 12 -1.32 3.70 -2.40
N THR A 13 -1.48 4.51 -3.45
CA THR A 13 -1.45 4.02 -4.83
C THR A 13 -0.23 4.56 -5.57
N ASN A 14 0.52 3.68 -6.21
CA ASN A 14 1.58 4.07 -7.13
C ASN A 14 0.97 4.70 -8.38
N VAL A 15 1.33 5.95 -8.67
CA VAL A 15 0.74 6.71 -9.78
C VAL A 15 1.10 6.14 -11.17
N GLY A 16 2.25 5.47 -11.29
CA GLY A 16 2.73 4.92 -12.57
C GLY A 16 2.07 3.59 -12.94
N SER A 17 1.73 2.75 -11.96
CA SER A 17 1.17 1.41 -12.19
C SER A 17 -0.28 1.24 -11.76
N ASN A 18 -0.83 2.18 -10.99
CA ASN A 18 -2.10 2.03 -10.27
C ASN A 18 -2.16 0.81 -9.32
N LEU A 19 -0.99 0.32 -8.89
CA LEU A 19 -0.86 -0.76 -7.90
C LEU A 19 -0.59 -0.18 -6.51
N CYS A 20 -0.88 -0.98 -5.48
CA CYS A 20 -0.67 -0.62 -4.08
C CYS A 20 0.60 -1.31 -3.54
N PRO A 21 1.42 -0.63 -2.71
CA PRO A 21 2.43 -1.30 -1.91
C PRO A 21 1.75 -2.31 -0.97
N ASP A 22 2.17 -3.56 -1.04
CA ASP A 22 1.58 -4.71 -0.37
C ASP A 22 2.68 -5.49 0.36
N VAL A 23 2.42 -5.89 1.61
CA VAL A 23 3.29 -6.85 2.31
C VAL A 23 3.00 -8.26 1.82
N THR A 24 3.99 -8.88 1.14
CA THR A 24 3.81 -10.17 0.48
C THR A 24 3.27 -11.23 1.43
N GLY A 25 2.13 -11.82 1.04
CA GLY A 25 1.44 -12.85 1.81
C GLY A 25 0.92 -12.38 3.18
N ALA A 26 0.76 -11.07 3.39
CA ALA A 26 0.43 -10.45 4.67
C ALA A 26 1.38 -10.85 5.82
N ALA A 27 2.65 -11.08 5.49
CA ALA A 27 3.66 -11.50 6.46
C ALA A 27 3.91 -10.42 7.53
N THR A 28 4.05 -10.84 8.78
CA THR A 28 4.35 -9.95 9.93
C THR A 28 5.78 -9.96 10.49
N PRO A 29 6.73 -10.86 10.10
CA PRO A 29 8.07 -10.81 10.65
C PRO A 29 8.83 -9.56 10.14
N ASN A 30 9.77 -9.07 10.96
CA ASN A 30 10.66 -8.00 10.54
C ASN A 30 11.44 -8.39 9.28
N GLY A 31 11.50 -7.49 8.31
CA GLY A 31 12.12 -7.75 7.00
C GLY A 31 11.21 -8.48 6.00
N ALA A 32 9.90 -8.59 6.28
CA ALA A 32 8.93 -9.00 5.28
C ALA A 32 9.08 -8.18 3.99
N LEU A 33 8.96 -8.86 2.85
CA LEU A 33 9.12 -8.24 1.55
C LEU A 33 7.89 -7.42 1.17
N LEU A 34 8.13 -6.39 0.37
CA LEU A 34 7.08 -5.59 -0.26
C LEU A 34 7.00 -5.89 -1.75
N GLU A 35 5.78 -5.86 -2.27
CA GLU A 35 5.48 -5.94 -3.69
C GLU A 35 4.51 -4.84 -4.12
N LEU A 36 4.39 -4.64 -5.44
CA LEU A 36 3.30 -3.86 -6.01
C LEU A 36 2.22 -4.83 -6.46
N TRP A 37 1.07 -4.76 -5.81
CA TRP A 37 -0.04 -5.68 -6.07
C TRP A 37 -1.34 -4.91 -6.34
N THR A 38 -2.31 -5.60 -6.94
CA THR A 38 -3.64 -5.05 -7.18
C THR A 38 -4.22 -4.52 -5.87
N CYS A 39 -4.62 -3.25 -5.88
CA CYS A 39 -5.26 -2.60 -4.73
C CYS A 39 -6.57 -3.33 -4.40
N ASN A 40 -6.66 -3.89 -3.20
CA ASN A 40 -7.83 -4.63 -2.72
C ASN A 40 -8.33 -4.16 -1.34
N GLY A 41 -7.64 -3.21 -0.71
CA GLY A 41 -8.04 -2.62 0.57
C GLY A 41 -7.65 -3.45 1.80
N GLY A 42 -6.93 -4.56 1.62
CA GLY A 42 -6.40 -5.38 2.71
C GLY A 42 -5.51 -4.59 3.67
N SER A 43 -5.42 -5.05 4.93
CA SER A 43 -4.61 -4.38 5.96
C SER A 43 -3.12 -4.35 5.62
N ASN A 44 -2.64 -5.33 4.86
CA ASN A 44 -1.28 -5.39 4.30
C ASN A 44 -1.02 -4.35 3.19
N GLN A 45 -2.02 -3.54 2.82
CA GLN A 45 -1.91 -2.41 1.88
C GLN A 45 -2.21 -1.05 2.52
N GLN A 46 -2.32 -0.98 3.86
CA GLN A 46 -2.60 0.27 4.58
C GLN A 46 -1.34 0.78 5.29
N TRP A 47 -1.03 2.05 5.06
CA TRP A 47 0.21 2.68 5.53
C TRP A 47 -0.08 4.01 6.21
N THR A 48 0.58 4.25 7.34
CA THR A 48 0.59 5.57 7.98
C THR A 48 1.86 6.31 7.60
N ARG A 49 1.74 7.64 7.42
CA ARG A 49 2.91 8.50 7.26
C ARG A 49 3.53 8.71 8.64
N GLN A 50 4.85 8.52 8.75
CA GLN A 50 5.61 8.93 9.92
C GLN A 50 5.87 10.44 9.91
#